data_AF-A0A9E2I8R9-F1
#
_entry.id   AF-A0A9E2I8R9-F1
#
_cell.length_a   1.000
_cell.length_b   1.000
_cell.length_c   1.000
_cell.angle_alpha   90.00
_cell.angle_beta   90.00
_cell.angle_gamma   90.00
#
_symmetry.space_group_name_H-M   'P 1'
#
loop_
_entity.id
_entity.type
_entity.pdbx_description
1 polymer ?
#
loop_
_entity_poly.entity_id
_entity_poly.type
_entity_poly.pdbx_seq_one_letter_code
_entity_poly.pdbx_strand_id
1 'polypeptide(L)' 'MGKQKPTLKPGKSAPQSGQYEIVGPRGGRTGIERTVVKGEPLPPTLQPGQQYIIVDPTKTSGK' A
#
# COMPACT_ATOMS: atom_id res chain seq x y z
N MET A 1 -3.84 1.50 21.53
CA MET A 1 -4.12 0.87 20.21
C MET A 1 -3.84 1.91 19.12
N GLY A 2 -2.69 1.84 18.45
CA GLY A 2 -2.39 2.77 17.35
C GLY A 2 -3.38 2.55 16.21
N LYS A 3 -3.97 3.63 15.69
CA LYS A 3 -4.94 3.58 14.56
C LYS A 3 -4.32 2.77 13.41
N GLN A 4 -4.90 1.61 13.08
CA GLN A 4 -4.48 0.85 11.91
C GLN A 4 -4.69 1.73 10.68
N LYS A 5 -3.63 1.96 9.90
CA LYS A 5 -3.76 2.64 8.60
C LYS A 5 -4.74 1.81 7.75
N PRO A 6 -5.72 2.44 7.09
CA PRO A 6 -6.69 1.71 6.27
C PRO A 6 -5.96 0.89 5.20
N THR A 7 -6.32 -0.39 5.10
CA THR A 7 -5.76 -1.30 4.10
C THR A 7 -6.37 -0.99 2.73
N LEU A 8 -5.54 -1.06 1.69
CA LEU A 8 -5.93 -0.82 0.30
C LEU A 8 -5.98 -2.13 -0.46
N LYS A 9 -6.93 -2.25 -1.38
CA LYS A 9 -7.08 -3.44 -2.22
C LYS A 9 -6.24 -3.31 -3.50
N PRO A 10 -5.66 -4.40 -4.02
CA PRO A 10 -5.09 -4.41 -5.37
C PRO A 10 -6.12 -3.88 -6.39
N GLY A 11 -5.65 -3.18 -7.43
CA GLY A 11 -6.47 -2.54 -8.45
C GLY A 11 -7.12 -1.20 -8.04
N LYS A 12 -7.12 -0.84 -6.75
CA LYS A 12 -7.57 0.49 -6.31
C LYS A 12 -6.50 1.53 -6.62
N SER A 13 -6.88 2.73 -7.05
CA SER A 13 -5.94 3.84 -7.25
C SER A 13 -5.22 4.18 -5.94
N ALA A 14 -3.90 4.32 -6.02
CA ALA A 14 -3.06 4.70 -4.89
C ALA A 14 -3.38 6.14 -4.44
N PRO A 15 -3.71 6.37 -3.15
CA PRO A 15 -4.05 7.71 -2.66
C PRO A 15 -2.85 8.66 -2.65
N GLN A 16 -1.63 8.13 -2.60
CA GLN A 16 -0.40 8.90 -2.57
C GLN A 16 0.73 8.14 -3.26
N SER A 17 1.77 8.85 -3.71
CA SER A 17 2.99 8.20 -4.20
C SER A 17 3.78 7.68 -3.00
N GLY A 18 4.37 6.50 -3.12
CA GLY A 18 5.16 5.91 -2.03
C GLY A 18 5.38 4.42 -2.16
N GLN A 19 6.02 3.87 -1.13
CA GLN A 19 6.15 2.45 -0.92
C GLN A 19 4.93 1.90 -0.17
N TYR A 20 4.38 0.83 -0.75
CA TYR A 20 3.25 0.09 -0.23
C TYR A 20 3.69 -1.33 0.13
N GLU A 21 3.53 -1.72 1.39
CA GLU A 21 3.79 -3.09 1.83
C GLU A 21 2.54 -3.95 1.64
N ILE A 22 2.73 -5.15 1.10
CA ILE A 22 1.70 -6.19 1.04
C ILE A 22 1.49 -6.72 2.46
N VAL A 23 0.24 -6.78 2.90
CA VAL A 23 -0.18 -7.38 4.15
C VAL A 23 -1.17 -8.50 3.90
N GLY A 24 -1.18 -9.50 4.78
CA GLY A 24 -2.14 -10.58 4.75
C GLY A 24 -3.58 -10.11 5.03
N PRO A 25 -4.58 -10.99 4.85
CA PRO A 25 -6.00 -10.68 5.05
C PRO A 25 -6.33 -10.16 6.47
N ARG A 26 -5.50 -10.49 7.47
CA ARG A 26 -5.62 -10.03 8.86
C ARG A 26 -4.65 -8.92 9.25
N GLY A 27 -3.98 -8.30 8.26
CA GLY A 27 -3.01 -7.22 8.51
C GLY A 27 -1.61 -7.68 8.93
N GLY A 28 -1.31 -8.98 8.82
CA GLY A 28 0.05 -9.49 9.04
C GLY A 28 1.01 -8.98 7.96
N ARG A 29 2.14 -8.42 8.37
CA ARG A 29 3.18 -7.89 7.48
C ARG A 29 3.85 -9.01 6.70
N THR A 30 4.05 -8.81 5.40
CA THR A 30 4.78 -9.77 4.56
C THR A 30 6.22 -9.34 4.30
N GLY A 31 6.54 -8.07 4.54
CA GLY A 31 7.85 -7.49 4.18
C GLY A 31 8.03 -7.24 2.69
N ILE A 32 7.00 -7.47 1.87
CA ILE A 32 7.07 -7.27 0.42
C ILE A 32 6.54 -5.89 0.09
N GLU A 33 7.42 -5.04 -0.44
CA GLU A 33 7.11 -3.63 -0.75
C GLU A 33 6.96 -3.40 -2.26
N ARG A 34 6.10 -2.43 -2.62
CA ARG A 34 5.86 -2.00 -4.00
C ARG A 34 5.81 -0.49 -4.06
N THR A 35 6.63 0.10 -4.92
CA THR A 35 6.54 1.52 -5.26
C THR A 35 5.32 1.74 -6.15
N VAL A 36 4.46 2.68 -5.80
CA VAL A 36 3.30 3.05 -6.61
C VAL A 36 3.19 4.57 -6.67
N VAL A 37 2.81 5.09 -7.83
CA VAL A 37 2.56 6.53 -8.04
C VAL A 37 1.10 6.84 -7.69
N LYS A 38 0.86 8.01 -7.08
CA LYS A 38 -0.49 8.51 -6.79
C LYS A 38 -1.37 8.44 -8.06
N GLY A 39 -2.56 7.87 -7.92
CA GLY A 39 -3.55 7.76 -8.99
C GLY A 39 -3.44 6.47 -9.80
N GLU A 40 -2.29 5.80 -9.80
CA GLU A 40 -2.13 4.52 -10.48
C GLU A 40 -2.79 3.37 -9.70
N PRO A 41 -3.31 2.34 -10.39
CA PRO A 41 -3.87 1.17 -9.73
C PRO A 41 -2.77 0.42 -8.97
N LEU A 42 -3.06 0.04 -7.73
CA LEU A 42 -2.18 -0.82 -6.94
C LEU A 42 -1.95 -2.14 -7.68
N PRO A 43 -0.71 -2.64 -7.74
CA PRO A 43 -0.39 -3.88 -8.44
C PRO A 43 -1.14 -5.07 -7.83
N PRO A 44 -1.27 -6.19 -8.57
CA PRO A 44 -1.81 -7.41 -8.01
C PRO A 44 -0.91 -7.93 -6.87
N THR A 45 -1.56 -8.47 -5.83
CA THR A 45 -0.88 -9.14 -4.71
C THR A 45 -0.48 -10.56 -5.10
N LEU A 46 0.46 -11.17 -4.37
CA LEU A 46 0.95 -12.52 -4.65
C LEU A 46 -0.10 -13.60 -4.35
N GLN A 47 -0.95 -13.36 -3.36
CA GLN A 47 -1.98 -14.29 -2.92
C GLN A 47 -3.34 -13.58 -2.80
N PRO A 48 -4.45 -14.32 -2.99
CA PRO A 48 -5.79 -13.78 -2.80
C PRO A 48 -6.02 -13.37 -1.34
N GLY A 49 -6.76 -12.27 -1.16
CA GLY A 49 -7.08 -11.74 0.18
C GLY A 49 -5.98 -10.89 0.81
N GLN A 50 -4.80 -10.77 0.18
CA GLN A 50 -3.80 -9.79 0.57
C GLN A 50 -4.24 -8.35 0.25
N GLN A 51 -3.67 -7.40 0.98
CA GLN A 51 -3.97 -5.98 0.89
C GLN A 51 -2.66 -5.17 0.93
N TYR A 52 -2.75 -3.86 0.80
CA TYR A 52 -1.62 -2.94 0.86
C TYR A 52 -1.76 -1.95 2.00
N ILE A 53 -0.64 -1.57 2.61
CA ILE A 53 -0.54 -0.43 3.51
C ILE A 53 0.58 0.50 3.02
N ILE A 54 0.38 1.82 3.12
CA ILE A 54 1.47 2.75 2.83
C ILE A 54 2.46 2.75 4.00
N VAL A 55 3.69 2.35 3.72
CA VAL A 55 4.78 2.31 4.71
C VAL A 55 5.64 3.55 4.61
N ASP A 56 6.03 3.93 3.40
CA ASP A 56 6.85 5.12 3.13
C ASP A 56 6.17 6.02 2.08
N PRO A 57 5.43 7.06 2.48
CA PRO A 57 4.91 8.03 1.53
C PRO A 57 6.04 8.87 0.93
N THR A 58 6.17 8.86 -0.39
CA THR A 58 7.06 9.80 -1.09
C THR A 58 6.49 11.22 -0.91
N LYS A 59 7.29 12.10 -0.32
CA LYS A 59 6.98 13.52 -0.19
C LYS A 59 7.53 14.26 -1.40
N THR A 60 6.76 14.33 -2.48
CA THR A 60 7.05 15.30 -3.54
C THR A 60 6.55 16.67 -3.07
N SER A 61 7.29 17.29 -2.15
CA SER A 61 7.10 18.69 -1.82
C SER A 61 7.75 19.48 -2.95
N GLY A 62 6.98 19.75 -4.00
CA GLY A 62 7.39 20.75 -5.00
C GLY A 62 7.40 22.11 -4.31
N LYS A 63 8.57 22.54 -3.86
CA LYS A 63 8.87 23.92 -3.53
C LYS A 63 10.18 24.30 -4.20
#